data_AF-A0A418KVP7-F1
#
_entry.id   AF-A0A418KVP7-F1
#
_cell.length_a   1.000
_cell.length_b   1.000
_cell.length_c   1.000
_cell.angle_alpha   90.00
_cell.angle_beta   90.00
_cell.angle_gamma   90.00
#
_symmetry.space_group_name_H-M   'P 1'
#
loop_
_entity.id
_entity.type
_entity.pdbx_description
1 polymer ?
#
loop_
_entity_poly.entity_id
_entity_poly.type
_entity_poly.pdbx_seq_one_letter_code
_entity_poly.pdbx_strand_id
1 'polypeptide(L)'
;MSTAPNHALGVIHDEIALLRDSQRALREAVAVAERGRDATQADLLAVQKRLTDRTGEALPHDEAIRKRIATAIESAFTTALRALTARWNEIVELLTKACQRVDEALREAERRLQQRDEAVRLARQRAT
;
A
#
# COMPACT_ATOMS: atom_id res chain seq x y z
N MET A 1 9.10 14.31 46.70
CA MET A 1 9.67 13.24 45.85
C MET A 1 9.13 13.43 44.44
N SER A 2 10.00 13.67 43.46
CA SER A 2 9.63 14.08 42.10
C SER A 2 10.12 12.99 41.13
N THR A 3 9.22 12.11 40.68
CA THR A 3 9.55 10.96 39.81
C THR A 3 9.00 11.08 38.39
N ALA A 4 8.47 12.24 37.97
CA ALA A 4 7.70 12.36 36.73
C ALA A 4 8.36 13.02 35.46
N PRO A 5 9.69 13.11 35.26
CA PRO A 5 10.23 13.50 33.93
C PRO A 5 10.62 12.32 33.03
N ASN A 6 11.29 11.30 33.57
CA ASN A 6 11.89 10.23 32.74
C ASN A 6 10.84 9.28 32.14
N HIS A 7 9.75 9.03 32.86
CA HIS A 7 8.74 8.08 32.40
C HIS A 7 7.95 8.60 31.19
N ALA A 8 7.74 9.92 31.08
CA ALA A 8 7.06 10.55 29.96
C ALA A 8 7.94 10.64 28.69
N LEU A 9 9.25 10.75 28.86
CA LEU A 9 10.22 10.71 27.76
C LEU A 9 10.31 9.32 27.12
N GLY A 10 10.35 8.26 27.94
CA GLY A 10 10.32 6.89 27.44
C GLY A 10 9.08 6.62 26.59
N VAL A 11 7.91 7.04 27.06
CA VAL A 11 6.63 6.86 26.34
C VAL A 11 6.62 7.54 24.96
N ILE A 12 7.17 8.76 24.83
CA ILE A 12 7.23 9.46 23.53
C ILE A 12 8.22 8.79 22.57
N HIS A 13 9.36 8.29 23.08
CA HIS A 13 10.32 7.57 22.24
C HIS A 13 9.75 6.24 21.74
N ASP A 14 9.05 5.50 22.61
CA ASP A 14 8.37 4.25 22.26
C ASP A 14 7.26 4.49 21.22
N GLU A 15 6.49 5.58 21.37
CA GLU A 15 5.47 6.01 20.40
C GLU A 15 6.08 6.32 19.03
N ILE A 16 7.19 7.08 18.98
CA ILE A 16 7.91 7.39 17.74
C ILE A 16 8.45 6.12 17.09
N ALA A 17 9.02 5.19 17.87
CA ALA A 17 9.51 3.92 17.36
C ALA A 17 8.38 3.09 16.72
N LEU A 18 7.25 2.96 17.41
CA LEU A 18 6.07 2.26 16.90
C LEU A 18 5.53 2.89 15.61
N LEU A 19 5.46 4.23 15.55
CA LEU A 19 5.01 4.95 14.35
C LEU A 19 5.96 4.73 13.16
N ARG A 20 7.27 4.70 13.39
CA ARG A 20 8.27 4.40 12.34
C ARG A 20 8.16 2.96 11.84
N ASP A 21 7.95 2.00 12.73
CA ASP A 21 7.74 0.61 12.36
C ASP A 21 6.46 0.43 11.55
N SER A 22 5.38 1.10 11.99
CA SER A 22 4.09 1.13 11.28
C SER A 22 4.23 1.76 9.89
N GLN A 23 4.96 2.86 9.76
CA GLN A 23 5.22 3.53 8.48
C GLN A 23 5.96 2.60 7.51
N ARG A 24 7.00 1.91 7.98
CA ARG A 24 7.76 0.95 7.19
C ARG A 24 6.88 -0.21 6.72
N ALA A 25 6.13 -0.82 7.63
CA ALA A 25 5.23 -1.92 7.30
C ALA A 25 4.17 -1.51 6.26
N LEU A 26 3.59 -0.31 6.40
CA LEU A 26 2.61 0.21 5.43
C LEU A 26 3.24 0.46 4.05
N ARG A 27 4.45 1.04 3.99
CA ARG A 27 5.16 1.25 2.71
C ARG A 27 5.51 -0.08 2.02
N GLU A 28 5.93 -1.08 2.80
CA GLU A 28 6.15 -2.43 2.28
C GLU A 28 4.85 -3.05 1.76
N ALA A 29 3.75 -2.89 2.48
CA ALA A 29 2.44 -3.38 2.06
C ALA A 29 1.96 -2.72 0.75
N VAL A 30 2.18 -1.41 0.57
CA VAL A 30 1.89 -0.72 -0.70
C VAL A 30 2.71 -1.34 -1.83
N ALA A 31 4.02 -1.49 -1.65
CA ALA A 31 4.90 -2.04 -2.68
C ALA A 31 4.54 -3.50 -3.02
N VAL A 32 4.13 -4.31 -2.03
CA VAL A 32 3.63 -5.68 -2.25
C VAL A 32 2.32 -5.66 -3.04
N ALA A 33 1.39 -4.78 -2.69
CA ALA A 33 0.10 -4.66 -3.39
C ALA A 33 0.29 -4.25 -4.85
N GLU A 34 1.18 -3.30 -5.14
CA GLU A 34 1.51 -2.89 -6.51
C GLU A 34 2.10 -4.05 -7.33
N ARG A 35 3.08 -4.78 -6.77
CA ARG A 35 3.63 -5.98 -7.43
C ARG A 35 2.56 -7.06 -7.65
N GLY A 36 1.66 -7.25 -6.69
CA GLY A 36 0.56 -8.20 -6.78
C GLY A 36 -0.43 -7.85 -7.89
N ARG A 37 -0.73 -6.56 -8.08
CA ARG A 37 -1.56 -6.06 -9.18
C ARG A 37 -0.92 -6.40 -10.53
N ASP A 38 0.35 -6.06 -10.69
CA ASP A 38 1.04 -6.24 -11.96
C ASP A 38 1.19 -7.74 -12.32
N ALA A 39 1.46 -8.60 -11.33
CA ALA A 39 1.48 -10.05 -11.49
C ALA A 39 0.10 -10.61 -11.90
N THR A 40 -0.96 -10.19 -11.20
CA THR A 40 -2.34 -10.64 -11.52
C THR A 40 -2.76 -10.22 -12.93
N GLN A 41 -2.38 -9.01 -13.35
CA GLN A 41 -2.64 -8.53 -14.70
C GLN A 41 -1.89 -9.37 -15.75
N ALA A 42 -0.63 -9.70 -15.51
CA ALA A 42 0.16 -10.54 -16.41
C ALA A 42 -0.45 -11.95 -16.53
N ASP A 43 -0.88 -12.54 -15.42
CA ASP A 43 -1.52 -13.86 -15.40
C ASP A 43 -2.83 -13.89 -16.19
N LEU A 44 -3.68 -12.86 -16.04
CA LEU A 44 -4.93 -12.76 -16.79
C LEU A 44 -4.69 -12.65 -18.29
N LEU A 45 -3.71 -11.85 -18.72
CA LEU A 45 -3.34 -11.73 -20.13
C LEU A 45 -2.80 -13.06 -20.68
N ALA A 46 -1.99 -13.79 -19.88
CA ALA A 46 -1.48 -15.09 -20.27
C ALA A 46 -2.60 -16.14 -20.40
N VAL A 47 -3.59 -16.14 -19.50
CA VAL A 47 -4.76 -17.01 -19.61
C VAL A 47 -5.61 -16.65 -20.82
N GLN A 48 -5.89 -15.36 -21.04
CA GLN A 48 -6.63 -14.87 -22.21
C GLN A 48 -6.00 -15.39 -23.51
N LYS A 49 -4.69 -15.19 -23.66
CA LYS A 49 -3.94 -15.65 -24.84
C LYS A 49 -4.07 -17.15 -25.04
N ARG A 50 -3.82 -17.94 -23.99
CA ARG A 50 -3.90 -19.40 -24.03
C ARG A 50 -5.29 -19.91 -24.41
N LEU A 51 -6.37 -19.26 -23.95
CA LEU A 51 -7.73 -19.63 -24.33
C LEU A 51 -8.01 -19.31 -25.79
N THR A 52 -7.54 -18.16 -26.28
CA THR A 52 -7.65 -17.78 -27.70
C THR A 52 -6.89 -18.76 -28.58
N ASP A 53 -5.65 -19.10 -28.23
CA ASP A 53 -4.80 -20.03 -28.98
C ASP A 53 -5.44 -21.43 -29.05
N ARG A 54 -5.89 -21.98 -27.92
CA ARG A 54 -6.59 -23.27 -27.86
C ARG A 54 -7.90 -23.28 -28.64
N THR A 55 -8.62 -22.15 -28.66
CA THR A 55 -9.82 -22.00 -29.49
C THR A 55 -9.45 -22.07 -30.98
N GLY A 56 -8.32 -21.48 -31.37
CA GLY A 56 -7.75 -21.56 -32.70
C GLY A 56 -7.44 -22.99 -33.13
N GLU A 57 -6.77 -23.74 -32.26
CA GLU A 57 -6.39 -25.14 -32.47
C GLU A 57 -7.61 -26.08 -32.55
N ALA A 58 -8.62 -25.86 -31.70
CA ALA A 58 -9.79 -26.73 -31.63
C ALA A 58 -10.77 -26.56 -32.80
N LEU A 59 -10.79 -25.37 -33.42
CA LEU A 59 -11.74 -25.02 -34.48
C LEU A 59 -11.00 -24.54 -35.74
N PRO A 60 -10.15 -25.36 -36.38
CA PRO A 60 -9.23 -24.90 -37.44
C PRO A 60 -9.95 -24.40 -38.70
N HIS A 61 -11.16 -24.87 -38.97
CA HIS A 61 -11.91 -24.52 -40.19
C HIS A 61 -13.11 -23.58 -39.95
N ASP A 62 -13.51 -23.36 -38.69
CA ASP A 62 -14.69 -22.56 -38.34
C ASP A 62 -14.34 -21.13 -37.93
N GLU A 63 -13.91 -20.31 -38.91
CA GLU A 63 -13.45 -18.93 -38.65
C GLU A 63 -14.50 -18.06 -37.95
N ALA A 64 -15.77 -18.17 -38.35
CA ALA A 64 -16.86 -17.40 -37.76
C ALA A 64 -17.06 -17.74 -36.27
N ILE A 65 -16.96 -19.02 -35.90
CA ILE A 65 -17.10 -19.47 -34.51
C ILE A 65 -15.87 -19.03 -33.71
N ARG A 66 -14.66 -19.21 -34.25
CA ARG A 66 -13.42 -18.73 -33.62
C ARG A 66 -13.47 -17.23 -33.30
N LYS A 67 -13.89 -16.41 -34.26
CA LYS A 67 -14.01 -14.95 -34.05
C LYS A 67 -14.99 -14.62 -32.94
N ARG A 68 -16.18 -15.23 -32.93
CA ARG A 68 -17.18 -15.02 -31.88
C ARG A 68 -16.66 -15.39 -30.49
N ILE A 69 -15.98 -16.53 -30.37
CA ILE A 69 -15.40 -16.98 -29.10
C ILE A 69 -14.25 -16.07 -28.67
N ALA A 70 -13.35 -15.70 -29.59
CA ALA A 70 -12.25 -14.78 -29.30
C ALA A 70 -12.76 -13.42 -28.80
N THR A 71 -13.78 -12.84 -29.44
CA THR A 71 -14.42 -11.61 -28.97
C THR A 71 -15.06 -11.77 -27.59
N ALA A 72 -15.72 -12.90 -27.32
CA ALA A 72 -16.29 -13.18 -26.01
C ALA A 72 -15.23 -13.30 -24.92
N ILE A 73 -14.12 -14.01 -25.20
CA ILE A 73 -12.95 -14.11 -24.32
C ILE A 73 -12.39 -12.71 -24.06
N GLU A 74 -12.12 -11.93 -25.10
CA GLU A 74 -11.57 -10.58 -24.97
C GLU A 74 -12.45 -9.66 -24.14
N SER A 75 -13.77 -9.67 -24.39
CA SER A 75 -14.74 -8.87 -23.65
C SER A 75 -14.78 -9.24 -22.17
N ALA A 76 -14.83 -10.54 -21.85
CA ALA A 76 -14.86 -11.04 -20.49
C ALA A 76 -13.56 -10.69 -19.72
N PHE A 77 -12.40 -10.91 -20.32
CA PHE A 77 -11.10 -10.61 -19.71
C PHE A 77 -10.87 -9.11 -19.56
N THR A 78 -11.29 -8.29 -20.52
CA THR A 78 -11.24 -6.83 -20.41
C THR A 78 -12.08 -6.34 -19.24
N THR A 79 -13.29 -6.90 -19.07
CA THR A 79 -14.18 -6.55 -17.96
C THR A 79 -13.59 -6.95 -16.61
N ALA A 80 -13.08 -8.18 -16.52
CA ALA A 80 -12.40 -8.68 -15.31
C ALA A 80 -11.18 -7.83 -14.95
N LEU A 81 -10.35 -7.49 -15.94
CA LEU A 81 -9.16 -6.66 -15.73
C LEU A 81 -9.53 -5.26 -15.22
N ARG A 82 -10.56 -4.63 -15.82
CA ARG A 82 -11.04 -3.31 -15.34
C ARG A 82 -11.52 -3.36 -13.90
N ALA A 83 -12.32 -4.36 -13.54
CA ALA A 83 -12.84 -4.53 -12.19
C ALA A 83 -11.72 -4.78 -11.17
N LEU A 84 -10.75 -5.63 -11.51
CA LEU A 84 -9.60 -5.92 -10.65
C LEU A 84 -8.68 -4.72 -10.49
N THR A 85 -8.40 -3.97 -11.57
CA THR A 85 -7.61 -2.75 -11.50
C THR A 85 -8.29 -1.69 -10.63
N ALA A 86 -9.61 -1.49 -10.78
CA ALA A 86 -10.36 -0.58 -9.93
C ALA A 86 -10.24 -0.97 -8.45
N ARG A 87 -10.44 -2.26 -8.14
CA ARG A 87 -10.32 -2.77 -6.77
C ARG A 87 -8.90 -2.63 -6.22
N TRP A 88 -7.88 -2.85 -7.03
CA TRP A 88 -6.49 -2.65 -6.61
C TRP A 88 -6.18 -1.19 -6.32
N ASN A 89 -6.67 -0.28 -7.16
CA ASN A 89 -6.51 1.15 -6.94
C ASN A 89 -7.12 1.59 -5.61
N GLU A 90 -8.30 1.08 -5.25
CA GLU A 90 -8.92 1.34 -3.94
C GLU A 90 -8.03 0.87 -2.78
N ILE A 91 -7.44 -0.33 -2.88
CA ILE A 91 -6.55 -0.87 -1.84
C ILE A 91 -5.30 -0.01 -1.69
N VAL A 92 -4.65 0.34 -2.81
CA VAL A 92 -3.46 1.20 -2.80
C VAL A 92 -3.78 2.58 -2.25
N GLU A 93 -4.93 3.16 -2.60
CA GLU A 93 -5.37 4.44 -2.07
C GLU A 93 -5.60 4.38 -0.55
N LEU A 94 -6.25 3.33 -0.04
CA LEU A 94 -6.46 3.13 1.39
C LEU A 94 -5.13 3.01 2.16
N LEU A 95 -4.19 2.22 1.65
CA LEU A 95 -2.87 2.07 2.25
C LEU A 95 -2.05 3.38 2.20
N THR A 96 -2.17 4.14 1.11
CA THR A 96 -1.52 5.45 0.96
C THR A 96 -2.07 6.45 1.97
N LYS A 97 -3.39 6.51 2.15
CA LYS A 97 -4.02 7.35 3.19
C LYS A 97 -3.59 6.94 4.59
N ALA A 98 -3.45 5.64 4.85
CA ALA A 98 -2.93 5.16 6.13
C ALA A 98 -1.48 5.61 6.35
N CYS A 99 -0.61 5.54 5.32
CA CYS A 99 0.75 6.08 5.39
C CYS A 99 0.76 7.57 5.74
N GLN A 100 -0.06 8.37 5.05
CA GLN A 100 -0.15 9.83 5.29
C GLN A 100 -0.52 10.15 6.74
N ARG A 101 -1.50 9.43 7.30
CA ARG A 101 -1.91 9.60 8.71
C ARG A 101 -0.80 9.24 9.69
N VAL A 102 -0.05 8.17 9.42
CA VAL A 102 1.11 7.80 10.26
C VAL A 102 2.23 8.83 10.13
N ASP A 103 2.48 9.36 8.93
CA ASP A 103 3.48 10.41 8.71
C ASP A 103 3.13 11.69 9.48
N GLU A 104 1.87 12.09 9.49
CA GLU A 104 1.37 13.24 10.26
C GLU A 104 1.55 13.01 11.77
N ALA A 105 1.13 11.85 12.28
CA ALA A 105 1.28 11.48 13.68
C ALA A 105 2.76 11.46 14.11
N LEU A 106 3.64 10.93 13.25
CA LEU A 106 5.08 10.91 13.49
C LEU A 106 5.66 12.32 13.60
N ARG A 107 5.31 13.22 12.65
CA ARG A 107 5.73 14.62 12.69
C ARG A 107 5.21 15.35 13.93
N GLU A 108 4.01 15.01 14.41
CA GLU A 108 3.49 15.58 15.64
C GLU A 108 4.24 15.06 16.88
N ALA A 109 4.50 13.75 16.96
CA ALA A 109 5.28 13.16 18.05
C ALA A 109 6.72 13.73 18.10
N GLU A 110 7.39 13.86 16.95
CA GLU A 110 8.73 14.45 16.84
C GLU A 110 8.74 15.93 17.26
N ARG A 111 7.72 16.72 16.88
CA ARG A 111 7.58 18.11 17.34
C ARG A 111 7.37 18.21 18.85
N ARG A 112 6.54 17.33 19.43
CA ARG A 112 6.32 17.27 20.88
C ARG A 112 7.63 16.96 21.63
N LEU A 113 8.44 16.05 21.09
CA LEU A 113 9.75 15.73 21.66
C LEU A 113 10.68 16.95 21.64
N GLN A 114 10.81 17.61 20.49
CA GLN A 114 11.66 18.81 20.32
C GLN A 114 11.27 19.94 21.28
N GLN A 115 9.98 20.24 21.41
CA GLN A 115 9.49 21.28 22.31
C GLN A 115 9.83 20.97 23.78
N ARG A 116 9.74 19.70 24.18
CA ARG A 116 10.13 19.30 25.54
C ARG A 116 11.63 19.39 25.76
N ASP A 117 12.44 18.93 24.83
CA ASP A 117 13.90 19.02 24.94
C ASP A 117 14.36 20.48 25.05
N GLU A 118 13.72 21.37 24.28
CA GLU A 118 13.97 22.81 24.39
C GLU A 118 13.55 23.38 25.74
N ALA A 119 12.36 23.02 26.25
CA ALA A 119 11.91 23.44 27.57
C ALA A 119 12.85 22.96 28.70
N VAL A 120 13.34 21.72 28.62
CA VAL A 120 14.32 21.16 29.56
C VAL A 120 15.64 21.92 29.48
N ARG A 121 16.12 22.22 28.27
CA ARG A 121 17.34 23.01 28.06
C ARG A 121 17.23 24.41 28.66
N LEU A 122 16.13 25.11 28.40
CA LEU A 122 15.87 26.45 28.94
C LEU A 122 15.74 26.44 30.47
N ALA A 123 15.10 25.43 31.05
CA ALA A 123 14.99 25.29 32.50
C ALA A 123 16.36 25.09 33.16
N ARG A 124 17.25 24.29 32.54
CA ARG A 124 18.62 24.10 33.02
C ARG A 124 19.44 25.39 32.96
N GLN A 125 19.32 26.16 31.88
CA GLN A 125 20.02 27.44 31.72
C GLN A 125 19.56 28.52 32.72
N ARG A 126 18.30 28.48 33.17
CA ARG A 126 17.77 29.41 34.18
C ARG A 126 18.13 29.01 35.62
N ALA A 127 18.56 27.77 35.83
CA ALA A 127 18.92 27.24 37.15
C ALA A 127 20.42 27.38 37.46
N THR A 128 21.22 27.81 36.48
CA THR A 128 22.64 28.16 36.57
C THR A 128 22.82 29.66 36.48
#